data_AF-A0A5D0U0H3-F1
#
_entry.id   AF-A0A5D0U0H3-F1
#
_cell.length_a   1.000
_cell.length_b   1.000
_cell.length_c   1.000
_cell.angle_alpha   90.00
_cell.angle_beta   90.00
_cell.angle_gamma   90.00
#
_symmetry.space_group_name_H-M   'P 1'
#
loop_
_entity.id
_entity.type
_entity.pdbx_description
1 polymer ?
#
loop_
_entity_poly.entity_id
_entity_poly.type
_entity_poly.pdbx_seq_one_letter_code
_entity_poly.pdbx_strand_id
1 'polypeptide(L)'
;MLIRDVKRAAAAAVLAVMAALALSACGGSDLDGAYYDRNGKIIIDGSSVTYHTFGCQSTGKSAVVINDKAKRTGELNDAGDQVIWSGGGGTEAITVSESGDTVDIGGKQYSAMDEKEAMDGYKRMCGQN
;
A
#
# COMPACT_ATOMS: atom_id res chain seq x y z
N MET A 1 26.63 15.60 -69.62
CA MET A 1 25.97 16.26 -68.47
C MET A 1 26.28 15.38 -67.26
N LEU A 2 27.24 15.80 -66.41
CA LEU A 2 26.98 16.31 -65.03
C LEU A 2 26.44 15.15 -64.13
N ILE A 3 27.04 14.69 -63.03
CA ILE A 3 27.70 15.35 -61.89
C ILE A 3 28.46 14.29 -61.06
N ARG A 4 29.46 14.77 -60.31
CA ARG A 4 30.32 14.09 -59.32
C ARG A 4 29.57 13.72 -58.02
N ASP A 5 30.33 13.11 -57.11
CA ASP A 5 30.12 13.06 -55.65
C ASP A 5 29.17 11.93 -55.18
N VAL A 6 29.45 11.19 -54.11
CA VAL A 6 29.64 11.69 -52.74
C VAL A 6 30.46 10.69 -51.90
N LYS A 7 31.45 11.21 -51.16
CA LYS A 7 32.09 10.57 -49.99
C LYS A 7 31.21 10.78 -48.74
N ARG A 8 31.43 9.91 -47.73
CA ARG A 8 30.98 9.96 -46.31
C ARG A 8 29.64 9.23 -46.06
N ALA A 9 29.42 8.56 -44.94
CA ALA A 9 30.04 8.60 -43.62
C ALA A 9 29.94 7.23 -42.93
N ALA A 10 30.86 6.96 -42.01
CA ALA A 10 30.74 5.90 -41.02
C ALA A 10 29.60 6.23 -40.04
N ALA A 11 28.83 5.22 -39.65
CA ALA A 11 27.99 5.25 -38.47
C ALA A 11 28.26 3.99 -37.65
N ALA A 12 29.02 4.15 -36.58
CA ALA A 12 29.06 3.23 -35.46
C ALA A 12 27.86 3.57 -34.55
N ALA A 13 27.04 2.59 -34.19
CA ALA A 13 26.13 2.70 -33.06
C ALA A 13 25.94 1.33 -32.41
N VAL A 14 26.49 1.26 -31.20
CA VAL A 14 26.40 0.24 -30.18
C VAL A 14 24.97 -0.26 -30.00
N LEU A 15 24.72 -1.56 -30.20
CA LEU A 15 23.50 -2.22 -29.74
C LEU A 15 23.65 -2.48 -28.24
N ALA A 16 23.13 -1.53 -27.46
CA ALA A 16 23.04 -1.63 -26.02
C ALA A 16 22.08 -2.77 -25.61
N VAL A 17 22.52 -3.51 -24.62
CA VAL A 17 21.80 -4.57 -23.89
C VAL A 17 20.46 -4.03 -23.37
N MET A 18 19.36 -4.69 -23.73
CA MET A 18 18.13 -4.68 -22.93
C MET A 18 17.86 -6.09 -22.44
N ALA A 19 18.62 -6.48 -21.42
CA ALA A 19 18.16 -7.43 -20.42
C ALA A 19 17.38 -6.64 -19.37
N ALA A 20 16.05 -6.66 -19.46
CA ALA A 20 15.14 -6.30 -18.38
C ALA A 20 14.13 -7.45 -18.29
N LEU A 21 14.46 -8.47 -17.50
CA LEU A 21 13.86 -8.65 -16.17
C LEU A 21 12.32 -8.76 -16.26
N ALA A 22 11.86 -9.86 -16.85
CA ALA A 22 10.58 -10.45 -16.48
C ALA A 22 10.72 -11.02 -15.06
N LEU A 23 10.68 -10.13 -14.05
CA LEU A 23 10.51 -10.54 -12.66
C LEU A 23 9.04 -10.40 -12.29
N SER A 24 8.45 -11.56 -12.00
CA SER A 24 7.30 -11.76 -11.11
C SER A 24 6.04 -10.94 -11.40
N ALA A 25 5.21 -11.48 -12.28
CA ALA A 25 3.78 -11.51 -12.02
C ALA A 25 3.55 -12.31 -10.72
N CYS A 26 3.70 -11.65 -9.57
CA CYS A 26 3.09 -12.08 -8.33
C CYS A 26 1.67 -11.54 -8.37
N GLY A 27 0.66 -12.40 -8.35
CA GLY A 27 -0.76 -12.00 -8.41
C GLY A 27 -1.25 -11.35 -7.13
N GLY A 28 -0.56 -10.30 -6.66
CA GLY A 28 -1.07 -9.39 -5.65
C GLY A 28 -1.85 -8.27 -6.33
N SER A 29 -2.97 -7.86 -5.72
CA SER A 29 -3.71 -6.70 -6.19
C SER A 29 -2.83 -5.45 -6.00
N ASP A 30 -2.97 -4.42 -6.84
CA ASP A 30 -2.25 -3.13 -6.68
C ASP A 30 -2.50 -2.47 -5.30
N LEU A 31 -3.48 -2.99 -4.55
CA LEU A 31 -3.92 -2.55 -3.24
C LEU A 31 -3.22 -3.27 -2.08
N ASP A 32 -2.53 -4.38 -2.34
CA ASP A 32 -1.97 -5.23 -1.29
C ASP A 32 -0.95 -4.47 -0.44
N GLY A 33 -1.13 -4.49 0.87
CA GLY A 33 -0.25 -3.75 1.76
C GLY A 33 -0.83 -3.49 3.14
N ALA A 34 0.00 -2.85 3.96
CA ALA A 34 -0.37 -2.35 5.28
C ALA A 34 -0.43 -0.83 5.24
N TYR A 35 -1.58 -0.28 5.63
CA TYR A 35 -1.83 1.15 5.69
C TYR A 35 -2.28 1.53 7.10
N TYR A 36 -1.99 2.74 7.50
CA TYR A 36 -2.13 3.17 8.88
C TYR A 36 -2.96 4.44 8.98
N ASP A 37 -3.80 4.51 9.99
CA ASP A 37 -4.39 5.77 10.44
C ASP A 37 -3.88 6.09 11.84
N ARG A 38 -4.37 7.18 12.42
CA ARG A 38 -4.01 7.56 13.79
C ARG A 38 -4.42 6.55 14.87
N ASN A 39 -5.24 5.54 14.54
CA ASN A 39 -5.85 4.63 15.54
C ASN A 39 -5.50 3.16 15.29
N GLY A 40 -4.82 2.81 14.20
CA GLY A 40 -4.66 1.42 13.82
C GLY A 40 -4.04 1.18 12.45
N LYS A 41 -4.10 -0.10 12.08
CA LYS A 41 -3.55 -0.68 10.85
C LYS A 41 -4.66 -1.36 10.07
N ILE A 42 -4.76 -1.07 8.78
CA ILE A 42 -5.54 -1.82 7.82
C ILE A 42 -4.58 -2.65 6.96
N ILE A 43 -4.92 -3.92 6.72
CA ILE A 43 -4.16 -4.82 5.86
C ILE A 43 -5.09 -5.25 4.73
N ILE A 44 -4.62 -5.08 3.50
CA ILE A 44 -5.25 -5.59 2.29
C ILE A 44 -4.35 -6.70 1.75
N ASP A 45 -4.91 -7.90 1.53
CA ASP A 45 -4.22 -9.08 1.02
C ASP A 45 -5.15 -9.81 0.04
N GLY A 46 -4.93 -9.57 -1.26
CA GLY A 46 -5.85 -9.97 -2.31
C GLY A 46 -7.21 -9.30 -2.13
N SER A 47 -8.26 -10.10 -1.92
CA SER A 47 -9.59 -9.57 -1.60
C SER A 47 -9.81 -9.38 -0.11
N SER A 48 -8.96 -9.88 0.79
CA SER A 48 -9.18 -9.80 2.23
C SER A 48 -8.79 -8.44 2.78
N VAL A 49 -9.65 -7.87 3.64
CA VAL A 49 -9.40 -6.60 4.33
C VAL A 49 -9.55 -6.79 5.84
N THR A 50 -8.51 -6.46 6.60
CA THR A 50 -8.54 -6.56 8.07
C THR A 50 -8.11 -5.25 8.72
N TYR A 51 -8.84 -4.81 9.74
CA TYR A 51 -8.51 -3.62 10.51
C TYR A 51 -8.21 -3.97 11.96
N HIS A 52 -7.02 -3.59 12.42
CA HIS A 52 -6.53 -3.74 13.78
C HIS A 52 -6.38 -2.37 14.43
N THR A 53 -6.76 -2.22 15.69
CA THR A 53 -6.53 -0.98 16.43
C THR A 53 -5.19 -1.02 17.13
N PHE A 54 -4.56 0.15 17.27
CA PHE A 54 -3.52 0.34 18.26
C PHE A 54 -4.10 0.26 19.68
N GLY A 55 -3.25 -0.14 20.61
CA GLY A 55 -3.57 -0.30 22.02
C GLY A 55 -2.34 0.00 22.87
N CYS A 56 -2.55 0.02 24.19
CA CYS A 56 -1.47 0.18 25.16
C CYS A 56 -1.25 -1.14 25.88
N GLN A 57 0.00 -1.56 26.00
CA GLN A 57 0.37 -2.76 26.73
C GLN A 57 0.07 -2.57 28.23
N SER A 58 -0.72 -3.48 28.81
CA SER A 58 -1.12 -3.40 30.23
C SER A 58 0.00 -3.77 31.22
N THR A 59 1.13 -4.32 30.74
CA THR A 59 2.18 -4.89 31.59
C THR A 59 3.29 -3.88 31.87
N GLY A 60 3.02 -2.84 32.68
CA GLY A 60 4.00 -1.99 33.39
C GLY A 60 4.95 -1.12 32.56
N LYS A 61 5.16 -1.44 31.28
CA LYS A 61 5.80 -0.62 30.27
C LYS A 61 4.69 -0.25 29.31
N SER A 62 4.25 1.01 29.33
CA SER A 62 3.09 1.49 28.57
C SER A 62 3.34 1.54 27.05
N ALA A 63 3.89 0.48 26.45
CA ALA A 63 4.22 0.43 25.04
C ALA A 63 2.96 0.46 24.18
N VAL A 64 3.03 1.14 23.04
CA VAL A 64 2.03 0.99 21.98
C VAL A 64 2.17 -0.42 21.41
N VAL A 65 1.04 -1.08 21.19
CA VAL A 65 0.94 -2.39 20.53
C VAL A 65 -0.15 -2.34 19.47
N ILE A 66 -0.05 -3.19 18.45
CA ILE A 66 -1.19 -3.50 17.58
C ILE A 66 -1.98 -4.62 18.27
N ASN A 67 -3.29 -4.46 18.40
CA ASN A 67 -4.12 -5.52 18.96
C ASN A 67 -4.18 -6.71 17.99
N ASP A 68 -3.74 -7.89 18.45
CA ASP A 68 -3.69 -9.11 17.64
C ASP A 68 -5.06 -9.50 17.07
N LYS A 69 -6.14 -9.19 17.79
CA LYS A 69 -7.50 -9.42 17.32
C LYS A 69 -7.94 -8.29 16.39
N ALA A 70 -8.27 -8.64 15.15
CA ALA A 70 -8.90 -7.71 14.22
C ALA A 70 -10.19 -7.13 14.81
N LYS A 71 -10.31 -5.80 14.73
CA LYS A 71 -11.50 -5.07 15.15
C LYS A 71 -12.61 -5.15 14.11
N ARG A 72 -12.25 -5.16 12.82
CA ARG A 72 -13.15 -5.40 11.69
C ARG A 72 -12.44 -6.27 10.66
N THR A 73 -13.21 -7.06 9.93
CA THR A 73 -12.78 -7.84 8.77
C THR A 73 -13.79 -7.62 7.65
N GLY A 74 -13.35 -7.70 6.40
CA GLY A 74 -14.18 -7.54 5.22
C GLY A 74 -13.47 -8.07 3.98
N GLU A 75 -14.13 -7.93 2.84
CA GLU A 75 -13.61 -8.35 1.55
C GLU A 75 -13.84 -7.27 0.50
N LEU A 76 -12.90 -7.11 -0.43
CA LEU A 76 -13.09 -6.33 -1.64
C LEU A 76 -14.12 -7.02 -2.54
N ASN A 77 -14.97 -6.25 -3.20
CA ASN A 77 -15.83 -6.76 -4.26
C ASN A 77 -15.01 -7.12 -5.52
N ASP A 78 -15.64 -7.78 -6.49
CA ASP A 78 -14.98 -8.19 -7.74
C ASP A 78 -14.39 -7.03 -8.55
N ALA A 79 -14.93 -5.82 -8.39
CA ALA A 79 -14.44 -4.61 -9.04
C ALA A 79 -13.25 -3.95 -8.31
N GLY A 80 -12.98 -4.34 -7.05
CA GLY A 80 -11.93 -3.75 -6.22
C GLY A 80 -12.21 -2.32 -5.74
N ASP A 81 -13.44 -1.82 -5.89
CA ASP A 81 -13.83 -0.43 -5.59
C ASP A 81 -14.70 -0.29 -4.32
N GLN A 82 -15.04 -1.41 -3.69
CA GLN A 82 -15.78 -1.44 -2.43
C GLN A 82 -15.23 -2.48 -1.46
N VAL A 83 -15.24 -2.16 -0.16
CA VAL A 83 -15.05 -3.10 0.94
C VAL A 83 -16.40 -3.49 1.51
N ILE A 84 -16.69 -4.78 1.54
CA ILE A 84 -17.88 -5.37 2.17
C ILE A 84 -17.47 -5.90 3.54
N TRP A 85 -17.89 -5.22 4.61
CA TRP A 85 -17.50 -5.58 5.96
C TRP A 85 -18.30 -6.78 6.49
N SER A 86 -17.59 -7.75 7.06
CA SER A 86 -18.18 -8.91 7.71
C SER A 86 -19.02 -8.52 8.94
N GLY A 87 -20.00 -9.36 9.30
CA GLY A 87 -20.80 -9.16 10.51
C GLY A 87 -21.83 -8.03 10.43
N GLY A 88 -22.26 -7.64 9.22
CA GLY A 88 -23.27 -6.60 9.02
C GLY A 88 -22.74 -5.17 9.06
N GLY A 89 -21.43 -4.98 8.84
CA GLY A 89 -20.78 -3.67 8.88
C GLY A 89 -21.06 -2.79 7.66
N GLY A 90 -21.88 -3.24 6.71
CA GLY A 90 -22.20 -2.52 5.48
C GLY A 90 -21.10 -2.59 4.42
N THR A 91 -21.30 -1.81 3.36
CA THR A 91 -20.37 -1.67 2.23
C THR A 91 -19.86 -0.24 2.20
N GLU A 92 -18.55 -0.08 2.08
CA GLU A 92 -17.87 1.21 2.03
C GLU A 92 -17.05 1.30 0.73
N ALA A 93 -17.07 2.44 0.04
CA ALA A 93 -16.23 2.65 -1.13
C ALA A 93 -14.75 2.68 -0.73
N ILE A 94 -13.87 2.16 -1.58
CA ILE A 94 -12.42 2.28 -1.46
C ILE A 94 -11.84 3.04 -2.64
N THR A 95 -10.89 3.93 -2.37
CA THR A 95 -10.12 4.62 -3.40
C THR A 95 -8.65 4.64 -3.02
N VAL A 96 -7.78 4.67 -4.03
CA VAL A 96 -6.33 4.75 -3.83
C VAL A 96 -5.79 5.97 -4.54
N SER A 97 -4.87 6.67 -3.87
CA SER A 97 -4.19 7.82 -4.46
C SER A 97 -3.38 7.41 -5.69
N GLU A 98 -3.18 8.33 -6.62
CA GLU A 98 -2.38 8.10 -7.83
C GLU A 98 -0.96 7.56 -7.53
N SER A 99 -0.36 7.94 -6.39
CA SER A 99 0.95 7.42 -5.98
C SER A 99 0.92 6.04 -5.31
N GLY A 100 -0.26 5.50 -4.98
CA GLY A 100 -0.40 4.26 -4.21
C GLY A 100 -0.16 4.38 -2.70
N ASP A 101 0.30 5.54 -2.22
CA ASP A 101 0.71 5.68 -0.82
C ASP A 101 -0.45 5.88 0.16
N THR A 102 -1.67 6.08 -0.32
CA THR A 102 -2.84 6.26 0.53
C THR A 102 -4.06 5.54 0.00
N VAL A 103 -4.84 5.00 0.92
CA VAL A 103 -6.12 4.34 0.69
C VAL A 103 -7.17 5.09 1.48
N ASP A 104 -8.28 5.46 0.86
CA ASP A 104 -9.48 5.94 1.55
C ASP A 104 -10.54 4.85 1.54
N ILE A 105 -11.07 4.49 2.71
CA ILE A 105 -12.21 3.58 2.84
C ILE A 105 -13.31 4.30 3.61
N GLY A 106 -14.46 4.50 2.99
CA GLY A 106 -15.62 5.12 3.62
C GLY A 106 -15.39 6.57 4.07
N GLY A 107 -14.51 7.33 3.40
CA GLY A 107 -14.13 8.69 3.76
C GLY A 107 -13.06 8.77 4.85
N LYS A 108 -12.40 7.64 5.16
CA LYS A 108 -11.32 7.56 6.13
C LYS A 108 -10.03 7.16 5.41
N GLN A 109 -9.04 8.05 5.50
CA GLN A 109 -7.73 7.86 4.88
C GLN A 109 -6.79 7.03 5.77
N TYR A 110 -6.04 6.16 5.10
CA TYR A 110 -4.96 5.34 5.63
C TYR A 110 -3.72 5.55 4.75
N SER A 111 -2.54 5.65 5.35
CA SER A 111 -1.28 5.91 4.64
C SER A 111 -0.34 4.72 4.73
N ALA A 112 0.33 4.40 3.63
CA ALA A 112 1.47 3.50 3.62
C ALA A 112 2.63 4.17 4.37
N MET A 113 3.11 3.54 5.43
CA MET A 113 4.24 4.02 6.21
C MET A 113 4.85 2.87 7.01
N ASP A 114 6.01 3.13 7.61
CA ASP A 114 6.64 2.17 8.52
C ASP A 114 5.76 1.95 9.78
N GLU A 115 5.64 0.70 10.21
CA GLU A 115 4.79 0.32 11.36
C GLU A 115 5.24 1.02 12.64
N LYS A 116 6.56 1.13 12.85
CA LYS A 116 7.12 1.81 14.03
C LYS A 116 6.82 3.29 13.98
N GLU A 117 6.94 3.93 12.81
CA GLU A 117 6.54 5.34 12.63
C GLU A 117 5.05 5.55 12.96
N ALA A 118 4.17 4.69 12.44
CA ALA A 118 2.74 4.76 12.73
C ALA A 118 2.43 4.63 14.24
N MET A 119 3.07 3.66 14.90
CA MET A 119 2.91 3.43 16.33
C MET A 119 3.52 4.55 17.19
N ASP A 120 4.62 5.15 16.73
CA ASP A 120 5.26 6.29 17.39
C ASP A 120 4.29 7.49 17.47
N GLY A 121 3.45 7.68 16.45
CA GLY A 121 2.35 8.66 16.46
C GLY A 121 1.32 8.44 17.59
N TYR A 122 1.14 7.19 18.05
CA TYR A 122 0.16 6.80 19.07
C TYR A 122 0.71 6.85 20.51
N LYS A 123 2.04 6.95 20.70
CA LYS A 123 2.73 6.88 22.01
C LYS A 123 2.12 7.75 23.11
N ARG A 124 1.72 8.99 22.75
CA ARG A 124 1.12 9.95 23.69
C ARG A 124 -0.18 9.42 24.33
N MET A 125 -0.95 8.60 23.62
CA MET A 125 -2.17 7.99 24.17
C MET A 125 -1.88 6.89 25.20
N CYS A 126 -0.68 6.30 25.16
CA CYS A 126 -0.22 5.35 26.17
C CYS A 126 0.59 6.01 27.29
N GLY A 127 0.62 7.34 27.36
CA GLY A 127 1.39 8.07 28.37
C GLY A 127 2.90 7.97 28.17
N GLN A 128 3.36 7.62 26.97
CA GLN A 128 4.77 7.66 26.58
C GLN A 128 5.09 9.02 25.96
N ASN A 129 6.10 9.69 26.50
CA ASN A 129 6.68 10.93 25.99
C ASN A 129 8.05 10.67 25.38
#